data_AF-A0A955UL63-F1
#
_entry.id   AF-A0A955UL63-F1
#
_cell.length_a   1.000
_cell.length_b   1.000
_cell.length_c   1.000
_cell.angle_alpha   90.00
_cell.angle_beta   90.00
_cell.angle_gamma   90.00
#
_symmetry.space_group_name_H-M   'P 1'
#
loop_
_entity.id
_entity.type
_entity.pdbx_description
1 polymer ?
#
loop_
_entity_poly.entity_id
_entity_poly.type
_entity_poly.pdbx_seq_one_letter_code
_entity_poly.pdbx_strand_id
1 'polypeptide(L)'
;AVDALRRYDGVVEQATETEIMEECAAADRTGLFNCPHTGVALVALRKLQKRGLVRAGDQVVVISTAHGLKFVDSKLAYHAMELEGIVSAHPNPPIELPADYQQVRDRMLGEIDRRFAGGAGRKGA
;
A
#
# COMPACT_ATOMS: atom_id res chain seq x y z
N ALA A 1 19.62 -15.13 14.11
CA ALA A 1 18.18 -14.92 13.93
C ALA A 1 17.35 -15.73 14.93
N VAL A 2 17.39 -17.07 14.90
CA VAL A 2 16.59 -17.93 15.80
C VAL A 2 16.82 -17.64 17.29
N ASP A 3 18.06 -17.39 17.70
CA ASP A 3 18.40 -17.02 19.09
C ASP A 3 17.66 -15.76 19.57
N ALA A 4 17.69 -14.68 18.78
CA ALA A 4 16.99 -13.45 19.08
C ALA A 4 15.46 -13.64 19.15
N LEU A 5 14.88 -14.41 18.22
CA LEU A 5 13.45 -14.71 18.24
C LEU A 5 13.06 -15.44 19.54
N ARG A 6 13.83 -16.45 19.97
CA ARG A 6 13.56 -17.14 21.24
C ARG A 6 13.73 -16.23 22.46
N ARG A 7 14.75 -15.36 22.43
CA ARG A 7 15.07 -14.47 23.55
C ARG A 7 14.02 -13.38 23.79
N TYR A 8 13.38 -12.91 22.73
CA TYR A 8 12.44 -11.78 22.78
C TYR A 8 10.99 -12.16 22.47
N ASP A 9 10.64 -13.45 22.57
CA ASP A 9 9.32 -13.97 22.22
C ASP A 9 8.85 -13.53 20.81
N GLY A 10 9.81 -13.57 19.89
CA GLY A 10 9.64 -13.10 18.52
C GLY A 10 8.87 -14.10 17.65
N VAL A 11 8.16 -13.54 16.68
CA VAL A 11 7.32 -14.27 15.73
C VAL A 11 7.91 -14.21 14.32
N VAL A 12 7.59 -15.20 13.51
CA VAL A 12 7.92 -15.24 12.08
C VAL A 12 6.63 -15.22 11.29
N GLU A 13 6.60 -14.40 10.25
CA GLU A 13 5.46 -14.29 9.33
C GLU A 13 5.93 -14.31 7.88
N GLN A 14 4.98 -14.57 6.98
CA GLN A 14 5.21 -14.62 5.54
C GLN A 14 4.24 -13.72 4.80
N ALA A 15 4.65 -13.26 3.63
CA ALA A 15 3.82 -12.47 2.73
C ALA A 15 3.97 -13.02 1.31
N THR A 16 2.85 -13.20 0.61
CA THR A 16 2.88 -13.55 -0.82
C THR A 16 3.23 -12.31 -1.65
N GLU A 17 3.66 -12.50 -2.90
CA GLU A 17 3.98 -11.37 -3.79
C GLU A 17 2.79 -10.42 -3.97
N THR A 18 1.58 -10.96 -4.16
CA THR A 18 0.35 -10.16 -4.22
C THR A 18 0.14 -9.35 -2.93
N GLU A 19 0.28 -9.97 -1.76
CA GLU A 19 0.13 -9.25 -0.48
C GLU A 19 1.16 -8.13 -0.34
N ILE A 20 2.40 -8.37 -0.77
CA ILE A 20 3.48 -7.38 -0.72
C ILE A 20 3.15 -6.18 -1.60
N MET A 21 2.74 -6.42 -2.85
CA MET A 21 2.45 -5.34 -3.80
C MET A 21 1.22 -4.53 -3.39
N GLU A 22 0.17 -5.20 -2.92
CA GLU A 22 -1.04 -4.54 -2.42
C GLU A 22 -0.77 -3.70 -1.18
N GLU A 23 -0.02 -4.21 -0.19
CA GLU A 23 0.31 -3.41 0.98
C GLU A 23 1.29 -2.27 0.68
N CYS A 24 2.21 -2.44 -0.29
CA CYS A 24 3.03 -1.33 -0.76
C CYS A 24 2.16 -0.22 -1.37
N ALA A 25 1.26 -0.57 -2.29
CA ALA A 25 0.36 0.38 -2.91
C ALA A 25 -0.57 1.07 -1.89
N ALA A 26 -1.10 0.31 -0.93
CA ALA A 26 -1.92 0.87 0.15
C ALA A 26 -1.13 1.84 1.04
N ALA A 27 0.12 1.51 1.38
CA ALA A 27 1.00 2.38 2.15
C ALA A 27 1.36 3.66 1.39
N ASP A 28 1.71 3.55 0.11
CA ASP A 28 2.07 4.69 -0.74
C ASP A 28 0.92 5.69 -0.88
N ARG A 29 -0.34 5.21 -0.92
CA ARG A 29 -1.54 6.07 -0.92
C ARG A 29 -1.70 6.94 0.32
N THR A 30 -0.93 6.68 1.39
CA THR A 30 -0.89 7.52 2.60
C THR A 30 0.23 8.57 2.56
N GLY A 31 0.97 8.68 1.46
CA GLY A 31 2.08 9.62 1.28
C GLY A 31 3.46 9.02 1.50
N LEU A 32 3.55 7.70 1.71
CA LEU A 32 4.81 6.99 1.75
C LEU A 32 5.35 6.70 0.35
N PHE A 33 6.61 6.30 0.30
CA PHE A 33 7.21 5.69 -0.88
C PHE A 33 8.14 4.55 -0.45
N ASN A 34 7.52 3.42 -0.12
CA ASN A 34 8.18 2.34 0.63
C ASN A 34 8.87 1.32 -0.30
N CYS A 35 9.80 0.53 0.25
CA CYS A 35 10.41 -0.61 -0.46
C CYS A 35 9.60 -1.91 -0.26
N PRO A 36 9.77 -2.93 -1.12
CA PRO A 36 9.05 -4.21 -1.01
C PRO A 36 9.20 -4.90 0.36
N HIS A 37 10.37 -4.80 1.00
CA HIS A 37 10.56 -5.35 2.35
C HIS A 37 9.73 -4.63 3.42
N THR A 38 9.42 -3.35 3.22
CA THR A 38 8.45 -2.65 4.07
C THR A 38 7.05 -3.21 3.84
N GLY A 39 6.69 -3.54 2.60
CA GLY A 39 5.46 -4.27 2.27
C GLY A 39 5.33 -5.59 3.04
N VAL A 40 6.38 -6.42 3.02
CA VAL A 40 6.43 -7.68 3.81
C VAL A 40 6.14 -7.41 5.30
N ALA A 41 6.81 -6.40 5.88
CA ALA A 41 6.62 -6.05 7.28
C ALA A 41 5.20 -5.54 7.58
N LEU A 42 4.58 -4.77 6.68
CA LEU A 42 3.21 -4.29 6.82
C LEU A 42 2.18 -5.43 6.69
N VAL A 43 2.39 -6.37 5.77
CA VAL A 43 1.57 -7.59 5.67
C VAL A 43 1.64 -8.37 6.97
N ALA A 44 2.84 -8.63 7.48
CA ALA A 44 3.06 -9.34 8.73
C ALA A 44 2.38 -8.61 9.91
N LEU A 45 2.55 -7.29 10.01
CA LEU A 45 1.88 -6.47 11.02
C LEU A 45 0.35 -6.60 10.94
N ARG A 46 -0.23 -6.53 9.74
CA ARG A 46 -1.67 -6.67 9.55
C ARG A 46 -2.15 -8.08 9.94
N LYS A 47 -1.41 -9.14 9.62
CA LYS A 47 -1.73 -10.52 10.03
C LYS A 47 -1.65 -10.69 11.55
N LEU A 48 -0.62 -10.12 12.19
CA LEU A 48 -0.45 -10.14 13.64
C LEU A 48 -1.58 -9.38 14.35
N GLN A 49 -1.98 -8.22 13.81
CA GLN A 49 -3.11 -7.46 14.32
C GLN A 49 -4.42 -8.23 14.20
N LYS A 50 -4.70 -8.86 13.05
CA LYS A 50 -5.89 -9.71 12.83
C LYS A 50 -5.98 -10.88 13.82
N ARG A 51 -4.83 -11.42 14.25
CA ARG A 51 -4.76 -12.50 15.26
C ARG A 51 -4.75 -11.98 16.71
N GLY A 52 -4.78 -10.67 16.92
CA GLY A 52 -4.74 -10.06 18.26
C GLY A 52 -3.38 -10.13 18.96
N LEU A 53 -2.31 -10.52 18.25
CA LEU A 53 -0.94 -10.54 18.77
C LEU A 53 -0.33 -9.14 18.84
N VAL A 54 -0.77 -8.24 17.96
CA VAL A 54 -0.51 -6.80 18.04
C VAL A 54 -1.84 -6.08 18.23
N ARG A 55 -1.93 -5.23 19.25
CA ARG A 55 -3.16 -4.54 19.65
C ARG A 55 -3.16 -3.10 19.13
N ALA A 56 -4.34 -2.50 19.03
CA ALA A 56 -4.50 -1.12 18.53
C ALA A 56 -3.78 -0.06 19.37
N GLY A 57 -3.54 -0.32 20.66
CA GLY A 57 -2.80 0.57 21.56
C GLY A 57 -1.29 0.33 21.60
N ASP A 58 -0.78 -0.68 20.89
CA ASP A 58 0.65 -1.01 20.93
C ASP A 58 1.46 0.00 20.11
N GLN A 59 2.64 0.35 20.61
CA GLN A 59 3.61 1.13 19.85
C GLN A 59 4.44 0.19 18.98
N VAL A 60 4.30 0.33 17.66
CA VAL A 60 4.94 -0.55 16.69
C VAL A 60 5.89 0.26 15.81
N VAL A 61 7.11 -0.24 15.64
CA VAL A 61 8.10 0.33 14.71
C VAL A 61 8.34 -0.67 13.58
N VAL A 62 8.09 -0.23 12.34
CA VAL A 62 8.42 -0.98 11.13
C VAL A 62 9.76 -0.45 10.58
N ILE A 63 10.71 -1.36 10.35
CA ILE A 63 12.05 -0.99 9.87
C ILE A 63 12.08 -1.04 8.34
N SER A 64 12.17 0.13 7.70
CA SER A 64 12.41 0.22 6.26
C SER A 64 13.90 0.14 5.96
N THR A 65 14.33 -0.93 5.29
CA THR A 65 15.76 -1.22 5.07
C THR A 65 16.33 -0.60 3.80
N ALA A 66 15.48 -0.04 2.95
CA ALA A 66 15.87 0.57 1.68
C ALA A 66 14.88 1.67 1.28
N HIS A 67 15.39 2.67 0.57
CA HIS A 67 14.55 3.72 -0.02
C HIS A 67 13.70 3.17 -1.16
N GLY A 68 12.42 3.55 -1.23
CA GLY A 68 11.51 3.18 -2.32
C GLY A 68 11.98 3.58 -3.73
N LEU A 69 12.85 4.59 -3.87
CA LEU A 69 13.42 5.04 -5.15
C LEU A 69 14.26 3.97 -5.86
N LYS A 70 14.66 2.91 -5.15
CA LYS A 70 15.33 1.75 -5.77
C LYS A 70 14.36 0.79 -6.48
N PHE A 71 13.05 1.01 -6.35
CA PHE A 71 12.00 0.07 -6.76
C PHE A 71 10.91 0.72 -7.62
N VAL A 72 11.25 1.82 -8.32
CA VAL A 72 10.30 2.59 -9.15
C VAL A 72 9.66 1.69 -10.21
N ASP A 73 10.45 0.85 -10.88
CA ASP A 73 9.95 -0.02 -11.96
C ASP A 73 8.84 -0.98 -11.48
N SER A 74 9.01 -1.58 -10.29
CA SER A 74 7.97 -2.45 -9.71
C SER A 74 6.67 -1.70 -9.41
N LYS A 75 6.77 -0.44 -8.97
CA LYS A 75 5.60 0.40 -8.67
C LYS A 75 4.92 0.88 -9.95
N LEU A 76 5.70 1.21 -10.98
CA LEU A 76 5.17 1.52 -12.32
C LEU A 76 4.40 0.34 -12.87
N ALA A 77 5.01 -0.86 -12.89
CA ALA A 77 4.37 -2.08 -13.37
C ALA A 77 3.09 -2.41 -12.58
N TYR A 78 3.09 -2.23 -11.24
CA TYR A 78 1.89 -2.40 -10.43
C TYR A 78 0.76 -1.44 -10.85
N HIS A 79 1.04 -0.14 -10.95
CA HIS A 79 0.02 0.84 -11.30
C HIS A 79 -0.42 0.77 -12.77
N ALA A 80 0.41 0.24 -13.64
CA ALA A 80 0.10 -0.08 -15.04
C ALA A 80 -0.62 -1.44 -15.21
N MET A 81 -0.76 -2.23 -14.13
CA MET A 81 -1.35 -3.58 -14.15
C MET A 81 -0.56 -4.56 -15.05
N GLU A 82 0.76 -4.43 -15.08
CA GLU A 82 1.67 -5.21 -15.93
C GLU A 82 2.43 -6.32 -15.18
N LEU A 83 2.16 -6.50 -13.88
CA LEU A 83 2.78 -7.56 -13.09
C LEU A 83 2.15 -8.92 -13.40
N GLU A 84 2.97 -9.87 -13.85
CA GLU A 84 2.54 -11.25 -14.11
C GLU A 84 2.03 -11.93 -12.84
N GLY A 85 0.88 -12.59 -12.92
CA GLY A 85 0.30 -13.33 -11.80
C GLY A 85 -0.26 -12.48 -10.65
N ILE A 86 -0.24 -11.14 -10.76
CA ILE A 86 -0.73 -10.23 -9.72
C ILE A 86 -1.89 -9.38 -10.24
N VAL A 87 -3.06 -9.53 -9.62
CA VAL A 87 -4.18 -8.60 -9.83
C VAL A 87 -3.98 -7.39 -8.95
N SER A 88 -3.72 -6.24 -9.57
CA SER A 88 -3.58 -4.97 -8.83
C SER A 88 -4.96 -4.47 -8.44
N ALA A 89 -5.29 -4.48 -7.15
CA ALA A 89 -6.59 -4.02 -6.64
C ALA A 89 -6.64 -2.51 -6.40
N HIS A 90 -5.47 -1.87 -6.25
CA HIS A 90 -5.34 -0.42 -6.07
C HIS A 90 -4.47 0.27 -7.14
N PRO A 91 -4.64 -0.03 -8.45
CA PRO A 91 -3.86 0.60 -9.50
C PRO A 91 -4.27 2.08 -9.63
N ASN A 92 -3.35 2.91 -10.09
CA ASN A 92 -3.60 4.32 -10.35
C ASN A 92 -2.91 4.72 -11.66
N PRO A 93 -3.36 4.15 -12.81
CA PRO A 93 -2.79 4.49 -14.10
C PRO A 93 -3.15 5.93 -14.49
N PRO A 94 -2.36 6.57 -15.36
CA PRO A 94 -2.75 7.81 -16.01
C PRO A 94 -4.10 7.67 -16.73
N ILE A 95 -4.84 8.78 -16.80
CA ILE A 95 -6.07 8.87 -17.58
C ILE A 95 -5.73 9.60 -18.87
N GLU A 96 -5.69 8.88 -19.98
CA GLU A 96 -5.42 9.44 -21.30
C GLU A 96 -6.64 10.21 -21.83
N LEU A 97 -6.41 11.45 -22.29
CA LEU A 97 -7.44 12.35 -22.81
C LEU A 97 -6.89 13.16 -23.99
N PRO A 98 -7.74 13.54 -24.96
CA PRO A 98 -7.34 14.47 -26.01
C PRO A 98 -7.03 15.85 -25.43
N ALA A 99 -6.25 16.66 -26.17
CA ALA A 99 -5.92 18.05 -25.83
C ALA A 99 -7.13 18.98 -26.04
N ASP A 100 -8.21 18.71 -25.31
CA ASP A 100 -9.48 19.45 -25.33
C ASP A 100 -9.86 19.90 -23.92
N TYR A 101 -10.08 21.19 -23.76
CA TYR A 101 -10.33 21.80 -22.45
C TYR A 101 -11.59 21.23 -21.77
N GLN A 102 -12.68 21.06 -22.53
CA GLN A 102 -13.94 20.61 -21.95
C GLN A 102 -13.82 19.17 -21.43
N GLN A 103 -13.23 18.27 -22.23
CA GLN A 103 -12.99 16.89 -21.82
C GLN A 103 -12.06 16.77 -20.61
N VAL A 104 -10.97 17.55 -20.56
CA VAL A 104 -10.05 17.57 -19.41
C VAL A 104 -10.76 18.05 -18.14
N ARG A 105 -11.48 19.18 -18.22
CA ARG A 105 -12.23 19.74 -17.08
C ARG A 105 -13.27 18.75 -16.57
N ASP A 106 -14.09 18.20 -17.46
CA ASP A 106 -15.21 17.35 -17.07
C ASP A 106 -14.71 16.03 -16.48
N ARG A 107 -13.62 15.47 -17.04
CA ARG A 107 -12.99 14.28 -16.46
C ARG A 107 -12.38 14.57 -15.09
N MET A 108 -11.68 15.69 -14.92
CA MET A 108 -11.08 16.09 -13.65
C MET A 108 -12.15 16.25 -12.55
N LEU A 109 -13.24 16.97 -12.83
CA LEU A 109 -14.35 17.12 -11.88
C LEU A 109 -14.96 15.76 -11.51
N GLY A 110 -15.20 14.89 -12.49
CA GLY A 110 -15.72 13.55 -12.23
C GLY A 110 -14.78 12.67 -11.39
N GLU A 111 -13.46 12.79 -11.55
CA GLU A 111 -12.48 12.10 -10.70
C GLU A 111 -12.46 12.66 -9.27
N ILE A 112 -12.54 13.99 -9.12
CA ILE A 112 -12.60 14.63 -7.81
C ILE A 112 -13.83 14.14 -7.05
N ASP A 113 -15.01 14.17 -7.68
CA ASP A 113 -16.24 13.71 -7.07
C ASP A 113 -16.14 12.23 -6.70
N ARG A 114 -15.67 11.37 -7.60
CA ARG A 114 -15.55 9.93 -7.33
C ARG A 114 -14.58 9.62 -6.18
N ARG A 115 -13.47 10.36 -6.08
CA ARG A 115 -12.40 10.09 -5.10
C ARG A 115 -12.65 10.75 -3.75
N PHE A 116 -13.37 11.87 -3.72
CA PHE A 116 -13.49 12.71 -2.52
C PHE A 116 -14.92 12.98 -2.05
N ALA A 117 -15.97 12.74 -2.85
CA ALA A 117 -17.36 13.01 -2.42
C ALA A 117 -17.83 12.13 -1.25
N GLY A 118 -17.14 11.02 -0.95
CA GLY A 118 -17.38 10.20 0.25
C GLY A 118 -16.83 10.79 1.56
N GLY A 119 -16.11 11.92 1.53
CA GLY A 119 -15.43 12.50 2.69
C GLY A 119 -16.32 13.24 3.69
N ALA A 120 -17.55 13.62 3.31
CA ALA A 120 -18.45 14.37 4.19
C ALA A 120 -19.12 13.54 5.30
N GLY A 121 -18.89 12.21 5.35
CA GLY A 121 -19.60 11.28 6.24
C GLY A 121 -18.78 10.63 7.36
N ARG A 122 -17.46 10.82 7.45
CA ARG A 122 -16.63 10.20 8.50
C ARG A 122 -16.43 11.15 9.69
N LYS A 123 -17.52 11.47 10.38
CA LYS A 123 -17.47 11.90 11.78
C LYS A 123 -17.81 10.70 12.66
N GLY A 124 -16.83 10.23 13.44
CA GLY A 124 -17.03 9.43 14.65
C GLY A 124 -17.41 7.97 14.46
N ALA A 125 -16.43 7.10 14.69
CA ALA A 125 -16.57 5.85 15.46
C ALA A 125 -15.18 5.47 15.96
#